data_AF-A0A5N6RPP0-F1
#
_entry.id   AF-A0A5N6RPP0-F1
#
_cell.length_a   1.000
_cell.length_b   1.000
_cell.length_c   1.000
_cell.angle_alpha   90.00
_cell.angle_beta   90.00
_cell.angle_gamma   90.00
#
_symmetry.space_group_name_H-M   'P 1'
#
loop_
_entity.id
_entity.type
_entity.pdbx_description
1 polymer ?
#
loop_
_entity_poly.entity_id
_entity_poly.type
_entity_poly.pdbx_seq_one_letter_code
_entity_poly.pdbx_strand_id
1 'polypeptide(L)'
;MEPAPAQLPVAIHNALRDRGFTEPIFFAQKILNQRDLNRNHDRLLIEVVANNPIITAPEGIGGNWDLGVTLMHSLGSNPITLRRYPEGGALSYMLVKGWKEVLNQINPRLRVNQRVRLWSCQIPGNVMFYVFVEVPDH
;
A
#
# COMPACT_ATOMS: atom_id res chain seq x y z
N MET A 1 -23.52 5.30 -0.60
CA MET A 1 -22.39 6.22 -0.35
C MET A 1 -21.33 5.42 0.38
N GLU A 2 -20.16 5.23 -0.22
CA GLU A 2 -19.04 4.67 0.55
C GLU A 2 -18.63 5.68 1.63
N PRO A 3 -18.34 5.24 2.86
CA PRO A 3 -17.85 6.12 3.90
C PRO A 3 -16.53 6.76 3.47
N ALA A 4 -16.31 8.02 3.85
CA ALA A 4 -15.03 8.69 3.64
C ALA A 4 -13.89 7.80 4.18
N PRO A 5 -12.75 7.69 3.47
CA PRO A 5 -11.64 6.89 3.95
C PRO A 5 -11.25 7.38 5.34
N ALA A 6 -11.13 6.45 6.30
CA ALA A 6 -10.70 6.78 7.65
C ALA A 6 -9.38 7.54 7.56
N GLN A 7 -9.26 8.62 8.32
CA GLN A 7 -8.03 9.41 8.35
C GLN A 7 -6.90 8.57 8.94
N LEU A 8 -5.68 8.80 8.48
CA LEU A 8 -4.49 8.21 9.08
C LEU A 8 -4.43 8.67 10.56
N PRO A 9 -4.13 7.79 11.53
CA PRO A 9 -4.05 8.20 12.94
C PRO A 9 -3.09 9.39 13.13
N VAL A 10 -3.52 10.40 13.88
CA VAL A 10 -2.81 11.68 14.06
C VAL A 10 -1.35 11.50 14.48
N ALA A 11 -1.07 10.51 15.34
CA ALA A 11 0.30 10.21 15.77
C ALA A 11 1.21 9.77 14.62
N ILE A 12 0.68 8.97 13.69
CA ILE A 12 1.43 8.51 12.50
C ILE A 12 1.59 9.68 11.53
N HIS A 13 0.54 10.46 11.32
CA HIS A 13 0.57 11.65 10.46
C HIS A 13 1.68 12.63 10.91
N ASN A 14 1.68 13.00 12.19
CA ASN A 14 2.71 13.86 12.77
C ASN A 14 4.11 13.26 12.62
N ALA A 15 4.28 11.96 12.90
CA ALA A 15 5.57 11.30 12.77
C ALA A 15 6.11 11.27 11.33
N LEU A 16 5.23 11.17 10.31
CA LEU A 16 5.63 11.27 8.91
C LEU A 16 6.03 12.71 8.58
N ARG A 17 5.25 13.70 9.00
CA ARG A 17 5.58 15.12 8.78
C ARG A 17 6.92 15.50 9.40
N ASP A 18 7.18 15.09 10.64
CA ASP A 18 8.40 15.41 11.38
C ASP A 18 9.66 14.79 10.75
N ARG A 19 9.49 13.73 9.95
CA ARG A 19 10.55 13.08 9.17
C ARG A 19 10.70 13.65 7.74
N GLY A 20 9.97 14.72 7.41
CA GLY A 20 10.08 15.42 6.13
C GLY A 20 9.30 14.79 4.98
N PHE A 21 8.31 13.94 5.27
CA PHE A 21 7.45 13.37 4.23
C PHE A 21 6.39 14.37 3.79
N THR A 22 5.96 14.28 2.53
CA THR A 22 4.77 14.99 2.03
C THR A 22 3.52 14.52 2.75
N GLU A 23 2.46 15.33 2.64
CA GLU A 23 1.13 14.99 3.16
C GLU A 23 0.70 13.59 2.66
N PRO A 24 0.35 12.65 3.57
CA PRO A 24 -0.07 11.31 3.18
C PRO A 24 -1.41 11.34 2.43
N ILE A 25 -1.41 10.80 1.21
CA ILE A 25 -2.61 10.70 0.36
C ILE A 25 -3.14 9.29 0.44
N PHE A 26 -4.43 9.12 0.73
CA PHE A 26 -5.05 7.79 0.70
C PHE A 26 -4.94 7.20 -0.71
N PHE A 27 -4.41 5.98 -0.79
CA PHE A 27 -4.17 5.29 -2.05
C PHE A 27 -5.24 4.22 -2.31
N ALA A 28 -5.42 3.31 -1.36
CA ALA A 28 -6.35 2.21 -1.51
C ALA A 28 -6.71 1.58 -0.17
N GLN A 29 -7.81 0.82 -0.16
CA GLN A 29 -8.13 -0.13 0.90
C GLN A 29 -8.38 -1.50 0.29
N LYS A 30 -8.14 -2.55 1.06
CA LYS A 30 -8.34 -3.92 0.61
C LYS A 30 -8.74 -4.81 1.78
N ILE A 31 -9.73 -5.66 1.54
CA ILE A 31 -10.02 -6.79 2.42
C ILE A 31 -9.09 -7.94 2.02
N LEU A 32 -8.27 -8.39 2.96
CA LEU A 32 -7.28 -9.45 2.74
C LEU A 32 -7.97 -10.78 2.48
N ASN A 33 -7.53 -11.49 1.44
CA ASN A 33 -7.98 -12.84 1.14
C ASN A 33 -6.84 -13.86 1.33
N GLN A 34 -7.15 -15.15 1.13
CA GLN A 34 -6.16 -16.23 1.31
C GLN A 34 -4.95 -16.10 0.38
N ARG A 35 -5.12 -15.56 -0.84
CA ARG A 35 -4.02 -15.40 -1.81
C ARG A 35 -3.06 -14.32 -1.38
N ASP A 36 -3.55 -13.26 -0.75
CA ASP A 36 -2.75 -12.15 -0.22
C ASP A 36 -1.88 -12.59 0.96
N LEU A 37 -2.35 -13.56 1.76
CA LEU A 37 -1.61 -14.08 2.92
C LEU A 37 -0.71 -15.28 2.57
N ASN A 38 -0.76 -15.76 1.33
CA ASN A 38 0.05 -16.88 0.88
C ASN A 38 1.47 -16.41 0.55
N ARG A 39 2.43 -16.82 1.40
CA ARG A 39 3.86 -16.49 1.24
C ARG A 39 4.46 -16.99 -0.07
N ASN A 40 3.89 -18.03 -0.69
CA ASN A 40 4.37 -18.57 -1.96
C ASN A 40 4.01 -17.67 -3.15
N HIS A 41 3.04 -16.76 -3.00
CA HIS A 41 2.66 -15.84 -4.07
C HIS A 41 3.44 -14.52 -4.03
N ASP A 42 3.99 -14.14 -2.86
CA ASP A 42 4.73 -12.88 -2.65
C ASP A 42 4.04 -11.65 -3.28
N ARG A 43 2.73 -11.54 -3.07
CA ARG A 43 1.93 -10.45 -3.66
C ARG A 43 0.72 -10.02 -2.83
N LEU A 44 0.40 -8.74 -2.95
CA LEU A 44 -0.87 -8.14 -2.53
C LEU A 44 -1.54 -7.47 -3.73
N LEU A 45 -2.68 -7.97 -4.20
CA LEU A 45 -3.42 -7.38 -5.32
C LEU A 45 -4.33 -6.25 -4.84
N ILE A 46 -4.15 -5.04 -5.32
CA ILE A 46 -4.93 -3.85 -4.97
C ILE A 46 -5.80 -3.45 -6.15
N GLU A 47 -7.10 -3.69 -6.01
CA GLU A 47 -8.14 -3.22 -6.93
C GLU A 47 -8.46 -1.76 -6.57
N VAL A 48 -8.30 -0.83 -7.52
CA VAL A 48 -8.09 0.62 -7.27
C VAL A 48 -9.23 1.35 -6.56
N VAL A 49 -8.88 2.44 -5.86
CA VAL A 49 -9.85 3.39 -5.28
C VAL A 49 -9.59 4.89 -5.59
N ALA A 50 -8.41 5.34 -6.01
CA ALA A 50 -8.23 6.77 -6.33
C ALA A 50 -7.10 7.06 -7.32
N ASN A 51 -7.25 8.14 -8.11
CA ASN A 51 -6.16 8.73 -8.86
C ASN A 51 -5.13 9.30 -7.85
N ASN A 52 -3.86 8.91 -7.96
CA ASN A 52 -2.85 9.26 -6.98
C ASN A 52 -1.71 10.06 -7.64
N PRO A 53 -1.54 11.35 -7.29
CA PRO A 53 -0.58 12.23 -7.96
C PRO A 53 0.89 11.86 -7.69
N ILE A 54 1.15 11.08 -6.63
CA ILE A 54 2.49 10.59 -6.27
C ILE A 54 2.90 9.42 -7.16
N ILE A 55 1.94 8.70 -7.71
CA ILE A 55 2.14 7.48 -8.48
C ILE A 55 1.91 7.82 -9.95
N THR A 56 2.95 8.36 -10.57
CA THR A 56 2.94 8.67 -11.99
C THR A 56 3.50 7.49 -12.78
N ALA A 57 2.81 7.14 -13.86
CA ALA A 57 3.39 6.24 -14.85
C ALA A 57 4.64 6.93 -15.46
N PRO A 58 5.72 6.18 -15.73
CA PRO A 58 6.80 6.71 -16.55
C PRO A 58 6.23 7.21 -17.88
N GLU A 59 6.72 8.36 -18.36
CA GLU A 59 6.24 8.95 -19.61
C GLU A 59 6.31 7.94 -20.76
N GLY A 60 5.22 7.83 -21.53
CA GLY A 60 5.14 6.93 -22.69
C GLY A 60 4.80 5.47 -22.39
N ILE A 61 4.63 5.06 -21.13
CA ILE A 61 4.26 3.66 -20.79
C ILE A 61 2.76 3.54 -20.48
N GLY A 62 1.99 3.22 -21.52
CA GLY A 62 0.55 2.93 -21.41
C GLY A 62 0.19 1.58 -20.76
N GLY A 63 1.18 0.74 -20.43
CA GLY A 63 0.98 -0.65 -20.00
C GLY A 63 1.45 -0.98 -18.58
N ASN A 64 1.85 -2.24 -18.39
CA ASN A 64 2.45 -2.72 -17.15
C ASN A 64 3.76 -1.98 -16.89
N TRP A 65 3.96 -1.53 -15.67
CA TRP A 65 5.24 -1.01 -15.20
C TRP A 65 5.47 -1.36 -13.74
N ASP A 66 6.75 -1.41 -13.36
CA ASP A 66 7.22 -1.67 -12.00
C ASP A 66 7.84 -0.37 -11.46
N LEU A 67 7.46 0.01 -10.23
CA LEU A 67 8.06 1.10 -9.48
C LEU A 67 8.59 0.55 -8.15
N GLY A 68 9.88 0.76 -7.89
CA GLY A 68 10.47 0.47 -6.59
C GLY A 68 9.94 1.47 -5.55
N VAL A 69 9.37 0.96 -4.47
CA VAL A 69 8.80 1.77 -3.37
C VAL A 69 9.19 1.16 -2.04
N THR A 70 9.00 1.90 -0.95
CA THR A 70 9.15 1.34 0.40
C THR A 70 7.79 1.24 1.07
N LEU A 71 7.50 0.07 1.65
CA LEU A 71 6.32 -0.18 2.46
C LEU A 71 6.65 -0.03 3.95
N MET A 72 6.12 1.00 4.58
CA MET A 72 6.22 1.25 6.02
C MET A 72 5.01 0.67 6.77
N HIS A 73 5.26 0.14 7.96
CA HIS A 73 4.24 -0.34 8.90
C HIS A 73 4.76 -0.17 10.34
N SER A 74 3.96 -0.57 11.34
CA SER A 74 4.27 -0.36 12.76
C SER A 74 5.54 -1.06 13.27
N LEU A 75 6.13 -1.97 12.50
CA LEU A 75 7.29 -2.78 12.92
C LEU A 75 8.55 -2.47 12.11
N GLY A 76 8.46 -1.64 11.07
CA GLY A 76 9.58 -1.36 10.20
C GLY A 76 9.16 -0.91 8.81
N SER A 77 10.10 -1.03 7.88
CA SER A 77 9.93 -0.66 6.49
C SER A 77 10.60 -1.70 5.59
N ASN A 78 9.96 -2.06 4.49
CA ASN A 78 10.49 -3.05 3.55
C ASN A 78 10.50 -2.47 2.13
N PRO A 79 11.59 -2.65 1.37
CA PRO A 79 11.55 -2.38 -0.06
C PRO A 79 10.56 -3.33 -0.72
N ILE A 80 9.74 -2.80 -1.63
CA ILE A 80 8.76 -3.57 -2.38
C ILE A 80 8.59 -2.96 -3.78
N THR A 81 8.04 -3.72 -4.72
CA THR A 81 7.72 -3.21 -6.05
C THR A 81 6.22 -3.00 -6.17
N LEU A 82 5.82 -1.78 -6.50
CA LEU A 82 4.47 -1.49 -6.98
C LEU A 82 4.42 -1.78 -8.49
N ARG A 83 3.64 -2.78 -8.87
CA ARG A 83 3.37 -3.10 -10.26
C ARG A 83 2.01 -2.56 -10.67
N ARG A 84 1.95 -1.77 -11.73
CA ARG A 84 0.69 -1.46 -12.42
C ARG A 84 0.28 -2.64 -13.29
N TYR A 85 -0.99 -3.03 -13.21
CA TYR A 85 -1.61 -4.05 -14.02
C TYR A 85 -2.99 -3.55 -14.50
N PRO A 86 -3.14 -3.14 -15.77
CA PRO A 86 -4.43 -2.74 -16.30
C PRO A 86 -5.27 -4.00 -16.56
N GLU A 87 -6.39 -4.13 -15.85
CA GLU A 87 -7.35 -5.22 -16.04
C GLU A 87 -8.75 -4.63 -16.20
N GLY A 88 -9.45 -5.00 -17.28
CA GLY A 88 -10.85 -4.62 -17.50
C GLY A 88 -11.13 -3.11 -17.64
N GLY A 89 -10.12 -2.29 -18.01
CA GLY A 89 -10.26 -0.84 -18.12
C GLY A 89 -10.12 -0.08 -16.80
N ALA A 90 -10.05 -0.79 -15.67
CA ALA A 90 -9.67 -0.22 -14.38
C ALA A 90 -8.14 -0.27 -14.22
N LEU A 91 -7.57 0.77 -13.60
CA LEU A 91 -6.22 0.67 -13.07
C LEU A 91 -6.27 -0.38 -11.96
N SER A 92 -5.35 -1.36 -11.96
CA SER A 92 -5.11 -2.20 -10.79
C SER A 92 -3.62 -2.15 -10.46
N TYR A 93 -3.30 -2.34 -9.19
CA TYR A 93 -1.93 -2.35 -8.71
C TYR A 93 -1.65 -3.63 -7.94
N MET A 94 -0.39 -4.02 -7.87
CA MET A 94 0.05 -5.15 -7.07
C MET A 94 1.33 -4.80 -6.37
N LEU A 95 1.39 -5.01 -5.05
CA LEU A 95 2.67 -5.00 -4.35
C LEU A 95 3.30 -6.38 -4.51
N VAL A 96 4.49 -6.45 -5.08
CA VAL A 96 5.24 -7.68 -5.40
C VAL A 96 6.71 -7.53 -5.00
N LYS A 97 7.47 -8.63 -4.98
CA LYS A 97 8.93 -8.63 -4.71
C LYS A 97 9.25 -7.95 -3.36
N GLY A 98 8.75 -8.50 -2.27
CA GLY A 98 8.93 -7.91 -0.93
C GLY A 98 7.74 -8.10 0.02
N TRP A 99 6.61 -8.59 -0.48
CA TRP A 99 5.40 -8.77 0.32
C TRP A 99 5.55 -9.93 1.30
N LYS A 100 6.25 -11.00 0.94
CA LYS A 100 6.52 -12.13 1.83
C LYS A 100 7.35 -11.69 3.04
N GLU A 101 8.27 -10.75 2.90
CA GLU A 101 9.05 -10.17 4.01
C GLU A 101 8.15 -9.37 4.95
N VAL A 102 7.25 -8.56 4.39
CA VAL A 102 6.22 -7.85 5.15
C VAL A 102 5.34 -8.84 5.91
N LEU A 103 4.88 -9.90 5.23
CA LEU A 103 4.13 -10.97 5.85
C LEU A 103 4.93 -11.65 6.95
N ASN A 104 6.23 -11.86 6.83
CA ASN A 104 7.03 -12.49 7.90
C ASN A 104 7.15 -11.60 9.14
N GLN A 105 7.17 -10.28 8.98
CA GLN A 105 7.26 -9.34 10.09
C GLN A 105 5.91 -9.11 10.77
N ILE A 106 4.81 -9.08 10.01
CA ILE A 106 3.47 -8.75 10.52
C ILE A 106 2.59 -10.02 10.72
N ASN A 107 3.01 -11.20 10.25
CA ASN A 107 2.18 -12.42 10.10
C ASN A 107 1.25 -12.75 11.26
N PRO A 108 1.69 -12.76 12.54
CA PRO A 108 0.78 -13.19 13.60
C PRO A 108 -0.43 -12.27 13.77
N ARG A 109 -0.42 -11.07 13.16
CA ARG A 109 -1.48 -10.07 13.25
C ARG A 109 -2.43 -10.05 12.04
N LEU A 110 -1.97 -10.51 10.87
CA LEU A 110 -2.75 -10.47 9.63
C LEU A 110 -3.66 -11.70 9.50
N ARG A 111 -4.93 -11.47 9.17
CA ARG A 111 -5.95 -12.51 9.00
C ARG A 111 -6.79 -12.25 7.76
N VAL A 112 -7.33 -13.33 7.19
CA VAL A 112 -8.33 -13.23 6.13
C VAL A 112 -9.51 -12.39 6.63
N ASN A 113 -10.11 -11.60 5.74
CA ASN A 113 -11.19 -10.65 5.99
C ASN A 113 -10.80 -9.40 6.80
N GLN A 114 -9.54 -9.23 7.22
CA GLN A 114 -9.10 -7.95 7.76
C GLN A 114 -8.96 -6.90 6.66
N ARG A 115 -9.23 -5.65 7.01
CA ARG A 115 -9.03 -4.52 6.11
C ARG A 115 -7.63 -3.93 6.31
N VAL A 116 -6.90 -3.80 5.22
CA VAL A 116 -5.68 -2.97 5.14
C VAL A 116 -5.98 -1.70 4.37
N ARG A 117 -5.34 -0.61 4.77
CA ARG A 117 -5.44 0.69 4.14
C ARG A 117 -4.04 1.18 3.83
N LEU A 118 -3.88 1.80 2.66
CA LEU A 118 -2.61 2.28 2.15
C LEU A 118 -2.70 3.79 1.93
N TRP A 119 -1.68 4.50 2.40
CA TRP A 119 -1.44 5.90 2.08
C TRP A 119 -0.11 6.01 1.37
N SER A 120 -0.04 6.86 0.35
CA SER A 120 1.21 7.22 -0.31
C SER A 120 1.73 8.53 0.25
N CYS A 121 3.03 8.62 0.46
CA CYS A 121 3.74 9.86 0.71
C CYS A 121 5.07 9.82 -0.04
N GLN A 122 5.75 10.96 -0.13
CA GLN A 122 7.06 11.07 -0.75
C GLN A 122 8.04 11.77 0.20
N ILE A 123 9.31 11.43 0.02
CA ILE A 123 10.47 12.23 0.46
C ILE A 123 11.31 12.43 -0.82
N PRO A 124 12.15 13.49 -0.94
CA PRO A 124 12.92 13.69 -2.16
C PRO A 124 13.62 12.42 -2.65
N GLY A 125 13.29 12.01 -3.87
CA GLY A 125 13.86 10.83 -4.53
C GLY A 125 13.22 9.47 -4.20
N ASN A 126 12.26 9.36 -3.27
CA ASN A 126 11.65 8.08 -2.89
C ASN A 126 10.12 8.15 -2.71
N VAL A 127 9.41 7.24 -3.38
CA VAL A 127 7.98 6.98 -3.16
C VAL A 127 7.81 5.96 -2.04
N MET A 128 6.94 6.30 -1.09
CA MET A 128 6.75 5.55 0.14
C MET A 128 5.27 5.25 0.32
N PHE A 129 4.96 4.03 0.75
CA PHE A 129 3.62 3.65 1.17
C PHE A 129 3.62 3.40 2.66
N TYR A 130 2.65 3.96 3.36
CA TYR A 130 2.31 3.54 4.71
C TYR A 130 1.13 2.56 4.66
N VAL A 131 1.32 1.36 5.20
CA VAL A 131 0.26 0.37 5.37
C VAL A 131 -0.20 0.38 6.82
N PHE A 132 -1.48 0.70 6.99
CA PHE A 132 -2.19 0.52 8.25
C PHE A 132 -3.06 -0.74 8.17
N VAL A 133 -2.93 -1.60 9.17
CA VAL A 133 -3.80 -2.76 9.36
C VAL A 133 -4.86 -2.35 10.37
N GLU A 134 -6.12 -2.35 9.95
CA GLU A 134 -7.23 -2.11 10.87
C GLU A 134 -7.39 -3.35 11.74
N VAL A 135 -7.19 -3.19 13.05
CA VAL A 135 -7.52 -4.25 14.01
C VAL A 135 -9.03 -4.29 14.09
N PRO A 136 -9.70 -5.43 13.82
CA PRO A 136 -11.15 -5.50 14.00
C PRO A 136 -11.48 -5.24 15.47
N ASP A 137 -12.41 -4.33 15.71
CA ASP A 137 -12.99 -4.12 17.04
C ASP A 137 -13.59 -5.46 17.51
N HIS A 138 -13.15 -5.90 18.69
CA HIS A 138 -13.65 -7.11 19.36
C HIS A 138 -14.99 -6.84 20.05
#